data_AF-A0A946DAK2-F1
#
_entry.id   AF-A0A946DAK2-F1
#
_cell.length_a   1.000
_cell.length_b   1.000
_cell.length_c   1.000
_cell.angle_alpha   90.00
_cell.angle_beta   90.00
_cell.angle_gamma   90.00
#
_symmetry.space_group_name_H-M   'P 1'
#
loop_
_entity.id
_entity.type
_entity.pdbx_description
1 polymer ?
#
loop_
_entity_poly.entity_id
_entity_poly.type
_entity_poly.pdbx_seq_one_letter_code
_entity_poly.pdbx_strand_id
1 'polypeptide(L)'
;MNNTGEIIQLRAKKQSELAQSENADIVAFNMAGFFCIDPISEIYYKKDKDKDVWHQIPKLKAEVLIEESLRLYSGPYSSSYLSGVIRLVRSRRMGAEWTIASHLIPMENGIFSLKKSELLPYREEYHFTWCLPYSHEPDATCPKIDKWLSIVTGQDDDLVWFLLCWMAAVLTGRHDLQKFVMVHGPGGTGKGTILRLITKLIGDHNVVASTLRKTQQSPYETANFYTKRLVIFSDAEDYAGDVSVLKA
;
A
#
# COMPACT_ATOMS: atom_id res chain seq x y z
N MET A 1 24.45 -8.53 -11.58
CA MET A 1 25.53 -7.61 -11.18
C MET A 1 26.54 -7.56 -12.33
N ASN A 2 26.48 -6.48 -13.13
CA ASN A 2 27.42 -6.00 -14.17
C ASN A 2 26.79 -4.90 -15.06
N ASN A 3 25.51 -4.54 -14.86
CA ASN A 3 24.77 -3.59 -15.69
C ASN A 3 25.29 -2.14 -15.68
N THR A 4 25.95 -1.68 -14.61
CA THR A 4 26.27 -0.25 -14.48
C THR A 4 27.32 0.20 -15.51
N GLY A 5 28.31 -0.65 -15.82
CA GLY A 5 29.34 -0.36 -16.83
C GLY A 5 28.79 -0.38 -18.26
N GLU A 6 27.89 -1.33 -18.57
CA GLU A 6 27.22 -1.42 -19.88
C GLU A 6 26.27 -0.24 -20.12
N ILE A 7 25.52 0.20 -19.11
CA ILE A 7 24.63 1.37 -19.21
C ILE A 7 25.42 2.66 -19.46
N ILE A 8 26.61 2.81 -18.85
CA ILE A 8 27.50 3.94 -19.11
C ILE A 8 28.04 3.91 -20.56
N GLN A 9 28.37 2.73 -21.09
CA GLN A 9 28.77 2.58 -22.50
C GLN A 9 27.62 2.83 -23.48
N LEU A 10 26.38 2.46 -23.13
CA LEU A 10 25.18 2.76 -23.93
C LEU A 10 24.91 4.27 -24.02
N ARG A 11 25.23 5.04 -22.98
CA ARG A 11 25.17 6.51 -23.00
C ARG A 11 26.18 7.15 -23.97
N ALA A 12 27.23 6.42 -24.37
CA ALA A 12 28.25 6.90 -25.31
C ALA A 12 27.94 6.60 -26.80
N LYS A 13 26.99 5.69 -27.10
CA LYS A 13 26.48 5.48 -28.47
C LYS A 13 25.62 6.68 -28.91
N LYS A 14 25.59 6.97 -30.22
CA LYS A 14 24.64 7.95 -30.78
C LYS A 14 23.21 7.54 -30.43
N GLN A 15 22.47 8.43 -29.77
CA GLN A 15 21.12 8.23 -29.23
C GLN A 15 20.07 7.75 -30.25
N SER A 16 20.29 7.91 -31.56
CA SER A 16 19.38 7.49 -32.62
C SER A 16 19.49 6.01 -33.03
N GLU A 17 20.46 5.26 -32.50
CA GLU A 17 20.74 3.86 -32.90
C GLU A 17 20.39 2.82 -31.84
N LEU A 18 19.87 3.23 -30.67
CA LEU A 18 19.55 2.32 -29.57
C LEU A 18 18.28 1.51 -29.84
N ALA A 19 18.38 0.21 -29.62
CA ALA A 19 17.24 -0.70 -29.68
C ALA A 19 16.22 -0.41 -28.56
N GLN A 20 14.98 -0.89 -28.73
CA GLN A 20 13.93 -0.75 -27.71
C GLN A 20 14.34 -1.36 -26.36
N SER A 21 15.09 -2.46 -26.38
CA SER A 21 15.67 -3.06 -25.17
C SER A 21 16.62 -2.09 -24.49
N GLU A 22 17.67 -1.62 -25.18
CA GLU A 22 18.68 -0.72 -24.60
C GLU A 22 18.05 0.56 -24.02
N ASN A 23 17.11 1.18 -24.72
CA ASN A 23 16.41 2.36 -24.22
C ASN A 23 15.57 2.04 -22.97
N ALA A 24 14.93 0.88 -22.96
CA ALA A 24 14.14 0.47 -21.81
C ALA A 24 15.03 0.10 -20.60
N ASP A 25 16.29 -0.34 -20.80
CA ASP A 25 17.29 -0.52 -19.73
C ASP A 25 17.69 0.81 -19.10
N ILE A 26 17.94 1.82 -19.95
CA ILE A 26 18.29 3.17 -19.52
C ILE A 26 17.14 3.80 -18.73
N VAL A 27 15.90 3.70 -19.23
CA VAL A 27 14.71 4.21 -18.57
C VAL A 27 14.55 3.55 -17.19
N ALA A 28 14.60 2.22 -17.13
CA ALA A 28 14.50 1.50 -15.86
C ALA A 28 15.59 1.90 -14.88
N PHE A 29 16.85 1.99 -15.33
CA PHE A 29 17.96 2.40 -14.47
C PHE A 29 17.78 3.81 -13.91
N ASN A 30 17.39 4.77 -14.74
CA ASN A 30 17.20 6.16 -14.31
C ASN A 30 16.02 6.32 -13.35
N MET A 31 15.02 5.46 -13.45
CA MET A 31 13.82 5.52 -12.65
C MET A 31 13.88 4.67 -11.37
N ALA A 32 14.85 3.76 -11.24
CA ALA A 32 14.92 2.77 -10.15
C ALA A 32 14.89 3.36 -8.72
N GLY A 33 15.40 4.59 -8.53
CA GLY A 33 15.39 5.24 -7.21
C GLY A 33 14.04 5.81 -6.78
N PHE A 34 13.06 5.94 -7.69
CA PHE A 34 11.78 6.59 -7.38
C PHE A 34 10.56 5.96 -8.07
N PHE A 35 10.74 4.93 -8.88
CA PHE A 35 9.69 4.22 -9.59
C PHE A 35 9.93 2.72 -9.53
N CYS A 36 8.87 1.98 -9.27
CA CYS A 36 8.89 0.55 -9.10
C CYS A 36 7.65 -0.05 -9.78
N ILE A 37 7.80 -1.24 -10.33
CA ILE A 37 6.67 -2.01 -10.85
C ILE A 37 6.76 -3.43 -10.31
N ASP A 38 5.64 -3.92 -9.79
CA ASP A 38 5.44 -5.34 -9.57
C ASP A 38 4.97 -5.98 -10.88
N PRO A 39 5.82 -6.77 -11.57
CA PRO A 39 5.46 -7.35 -12.86
C PRO A 39 4.38 -8.43 -12.75
N ILE A 40 4.11 -8.96 -11.55
CA ILE A 40 3.11 -10.00 -11.32
C ILE A 40 1.73 -9.37 -11.16
N SER A 41 1.61 -8.38 -10.27
CA SER A 41 0.32 -7.70 -10.00
C SER A 41 0.01 -6.56 -10.98
N GLU A 42 0.95 -6.20 -11.85
CA GLU A 42 0.89 -5.01 -12.71
C GLU A 42 0.64 -3.69 -11.95
N ILE A 43 1.04 -3.65 -10.68
CA ILE A 43 0.91 -2.46 -9.84
C ILE A 43 2.15 -1.59 -9.99
N TYR A 44 1.93 -0.30 -10.23
CA TYR A 44 2.97 0.72 -10.37
C TYR A 44 3.09 1.51 -9.08
N TYR A 45 4.33 1.78 -8.67
CA TYR A 45 4.66 2.54 -7.49
C TYR A 45 5.56 3.72 -7.84
N LYS A 46 5.33 4.84 -7.14
CA LYS A 46 6.22 5.99 -7.14
C LYS A 46 6.61 6.33 -5.70
N LYS A 47 7.90 6.54 -5.48
CA LYS A 47 8.43 7.02 -4.22
C LYS A 47 8.12 8.50 -4.03
N ASP A 48 7.70 8.87 -2.83
CA ASP A 48 7.64 10.27 -2.42
C ASP A 48 9.06 10.88 -2.48
N LYS A 49 9.16 12.16 -2.84
CA LYS A 49 10.47 12.85 -2.91
C LYS A 49 11.05 13.10 -1.52
N ASP A 50 10.17 13.32 -0.55
CA ASP A 50 10.56 13.77 0.80
C ASP A 50 10.52 12.63 1.82
N LYS A 51 9.97 11.47 1.44
CA LYS A 51 9.76 10.32 2.32
C LYS A 51 10.18 9.03 1.62
N ASP A 52 10.70 8.06 2.38
CA ASP A 52 11.03 6.73 1.86
C ASP A 52 9.77 5.85 1.67
N VAL A 53 8.67 6.46 1.23
CA VAL A 53 7.36 5.81 1.10
C VAL A 53 6.99 5.69 -0.36
N TRP A 54 6.56 4.50 -0.74
CA TRP A 54 6.12 4.17 -2.09
C TRP A 54 4.60 4.18 -2.15
N HIS A 55 4.06 4.90 -3.12
CA HIS A 55 2.62 5.00 -3.34
C HIS A 55 2.23 4.34 -4.66
N GLN A 56 1.16 3.57 -4.64
CA GLN A 56 0.55 3.08 -5.87
C GLN A 56 0.11 4.25 -6.75
N ILE A 57 0.39 4.17 -8.05
CA ILE A 57 -0.05 5.15 -9.04
C ILE A 57 -0.87 4.47 -10.15
N PRO A 58 -1.82 5.19 -10.77
CA PRO A 58 -2.55 4.66 -11.92
C PRO A 58 -1.62 4.34 -13.08
N LYS A 59 -1.95 3.28 -13.84
CA LYS A 59 -1.20 2.86 -15.03
C LYS A 59 -0.92 4.02 -15.99
N LEU A 60 -1.92 4.84 -16.30
CA LEU A 60 -1.75 6.00 -17.19
C LEU A 60 -0.66 6.97 -16.67
N LYS A 61 -0.65 7.25 -15.37
CA LYS A 61 0.37 8.11 -14.75
C LYS A 61 1.76 7.46 -14.81
N ALA A 62 1.83 6.14 -14.65
CA ALA A 62 3.08 5.40 -14.76
C ALA A 62 3.63 5.41 -16.19
N GLU A 63 2.78 5.19 -17.19
CA GLU A 63 3.16 5.24 -18.61
C GLU A 63 3.65 6.63 -19.03
N VAL A 64 3.02 7.70 -18.52
CA VAL A 64 3.49 9.08 -18.71
C VAL A 64 4.90 9.28 -18.12
N LEU A 65 5.16 8.79 -16.90
CA LEU A 65 6.50 8.91 -16.29
C LEU A 65 7.58 8.12 -17.05
N ILE A 66 7.23 6.94 -17.56
CA ILE A 66 8.12 6.13 -18.41
C ILE A 66 8.42 6.89 -19.71
N GLU A 67 7.40 7.46 -20.34
CA GLU A 67 7.56 8.25 -21.56
C GLU A 67 8.41 9.51 -21.32
N GLU A 68 8.14 10.26 -20.25
CA GLU A 68 8.94 11.43 -19.87
C GLU A 68 10.41 11.06 -19.68
N SER A 69 10.70 9.93 -19.05
CA SER A 69 12.07 9.43 -18.90
C SER A 69 12.69 9.06 -20.25
N LEU A 70 11.94 8.40 -21.13
CA LEU A 70 12.40 8.01 -22.47
C LEU A 70 12.76 9.25 -23.32
N ARG A 71 11.91 10.29 -23.31
CA ARG A 71 12.09 11.54 -24.07
C ARG A 71 13.40 12.26 -23.78
N LEU A 72 13.98 12.06 -22.59
CA LEU A 72 15.27 12.67 -22.23
C LEU A 72 16.45 12.10 -23.02
N TYR A 73 16.30 10.91 -23.61
CA TYR A 73 17.40 10.17 -24.24
C TYR A 73 17.08 9.68 -25.66
N SER A 74 15.81 9.64 -26.05
CA SER A 74 15.39 9.22 -27.39
C SER A 74 15.05 10.42 -28.28
N GLY A 75 15.36 10.32 -29.58
CA GLY A 75 14.74 11.17 -30.60
C GLY A 75 13.24 10.87 -30.77
N PRO A 76 12.58 11.44 -31.79
CA PRO A 76 11.19 11.14 -32.10
C PRO A 76 10.94 9.63 -32.28
N TYR A 77 9.83 9.13 -31.76
CA TYR A 77 9.46 7.72 -31.82
C TYR A 77 7.96 7.56 -32.13
N SER A 78 7.58 6.38 -32.63
CA SER A 78 6.17 6.05 -32.87
C SER A 78 5.48 5.56 -31.59
N SER A 79 4.13 5.57 -31.58
CA SER A 79 3.33 5.01 -30.49
C SER A 79 3.59 3.50 -30.27
N SER A 80 3.82 2.76 -31.35
CA SER A 80 4.20 1.34 -31.28
C SER A 80 5.57 1.13 -30.63
N TYR A 81 6.51 2.04 -30.88
CA TYR A 81 7.82 2.01 -30.24
C TYR A 81 7.71 2.25 -28.73
N LEU A 82 6.97 3.28 -28.33
CA LEU A 82 6.70 3.58 -26.92
C LEU A 82 6.05 2.40 -26.20
N SER A 83 5.02 1.79 -26.80
CA SER A 83 4.35 0.59 -26.27
C SER A 83 5.34 -0.58 -26.05
N GLY A 84 6.26 -0.78 -27.00
CA GLY A 84 7.32 -1.79 -26.89
C GLY A 84 8.28 -1.51 -25.73
N VAL A 85 8.73 -0.27 -25.60
CA VAL A 85 9.59 0.18 -24.49
C VAL A 85 8.90 0.00 -23.14
N ILE A 86 7.64 0.45 -23.00
CA ILE A 86 6.85 0.27 -21.77
C ILE A 86 6.80 -1.21 -21.39
N ARG A 87 6.46 -2.10 -22.33
CA ARG A 87 6.43 -3.55 -22.08
C ARG A 87 7.77 -4.09 -21.59
N LEU A 88 8.88 -3.61 -22.15
CA LEU A 88 10.22 -4.03 -21.74
C LEU A 88 10.60 -3.45 -20.36
N VAL A 89 10.30 -2.18 -20.06
CA VAL A 89 10.50 -1.59 -18.72
C VAL A 89 9.77 -2.42 -17.67
N ARG A 90 8.51 -2.80 -17.94
CA ARG A 90 7.71 -3.66 -17.07
C ARG A 90 8.38 -5.00 -16.76
N SER A 91 9.10 -5.58 -17.73
CA SER A 91 9.76 -6.89 -17.58
C SER A 91 11.02 -6.87 -16.70
N ARG A 92 11.58 -5.69 -16.41
CA ARG A 92 12.89 -5.55 -15.72
C ARG A 92 12.86 -5.74 -14.21
N ARG A 93 11.69 -6.05 -13.65
CA ARG A 93 11.50 -6.31 -12.22
C ARG A 93 12.20 -5.25 -11.37
N MET A 94 11.78 -4.00 -11.58
CA MET A 94 12.19 -2.86 -10.77
C MET A 94 11.48 -2.97 -9.42
N GLY A 95 11.86 -3.95 -8.59
CA GLY A 95 11.22 -4.23 -7.32
C GLY A 95 12.19 -3.94 -6.19
N ALA A 96 11.82 -3.00 -5.33
CA ALA A 96 12.34 -3.00 -3.98
C ALA A 96 11.86 -4.27 -3.25
N GLU A 97 12.70 -4.85 -2.38
CA GLU A 97 12.18 -5.79 -1.39
C GLU A 97 11.29 -4.99 -0.43
N TRP A 98 9.97 -5.12 -0.59
CA TRP A 98 9.01 -4.41 0.24
C TRP A 98 9.30 -4.71 1.71
N THR A 99 9.36 -3.66 2.53
CA THR A 99 9.52 -3.81 3.97
C THR A 99 8.23 -4.33 4.58
N ILE A 100 8.19 -5.65 4.79
CA ILE A 100 7.09 -6.34 5.47
C ILE A 100 7.48 -6.49 6.95
N ALA A 101 7.31 -5.42 7.72
CA ALA A 101 7.64 -5.40 9.14
C ALA A 101 6.43 -4.94 9.97
N SER A 102 5.74 -5.87 10.62
CA SER A 102 4.55 -5.57 11.47
C SER A 102 4.87 -4.69 12.68
N HIS A 103 6.15 -4.57 13.04
CA HIS A 103 6.63 -3.76 14.16
C HIS A 103 7.09 -2.35 13.74
N LEU A 104 7.04 -2.01 12.45
CA LEU A 104 7.40 -0.70 11.93
C LEU A 104 6.17 -0.05 11.29
N ILE A 105 5.84 1.16 11.73
CA ILE A 105 4.68 1.91 11.28
C ILE A 105 5.19 3.20 10.62
N PRO A 106 5.14 3.32 9.28
CA PRO A 106 5.44 4.57 8.58
C PRO A 106 4.38 5.63 8.91
N MET A 107 4.82 6.80 9.35
CA MET A 107 4.03 7.95 9.80
C MET A 107 4.59 9.24 9.18
N GLU A 108 3.84 10.33 9.18
CA GLU A 108 4.24 11.54 8.46
C GLU A 108 5.65 12.06 8.81
N ASN A 109 6.05 11.96 10.08
CA ASN A 109 7.32 12.45 10.62
C ASN A 109 8.40 11.37 10.83
N GLY A 110 8.17 10.12 10.39
CA GLY A 110 9.16 9.05 10.52
C GLY A 110 8.56 7.65 10.55
N ILE A 111 9.33 6.69 11.05
CA ILE A 111 8.93 5.29 11.17
C ILE A 111 8.86 4.94 12.64
N PHE A 112 7.65 4.74 13.17
CA PHE A 112 7.48 4.35 14.56
C PHE A 112 7.79 2.87 14.74
N SER A 113 8.72 2.56 15.64
CA SER A 113 9.12 1.19 15.97
C SER A 113 8.42 0.70 17.23
N LEU A 114 7.50 -0.26 17.08
CA LEU A 114 6.80 -0.88 18.22
C LEU A 114 7.72 -1.65 19.16
N LYS A 115 8.89 -2.12 18.68
CA LYS A 115 9.86 -2.83 19.53
C LYS A 115 10.64 -1.88 20.43
N LYS A 116 10.95 -0.69 19.93
CA LYS A 116 11.72 0.33 20.66
C LYS A 116 10.84 1.36 21.36
N SER A 117 9.58 1.45 20.95
CA SER A 117 8.64 2.51 21.32
C SER A 117 9.19 3.90 20.98
N GLU A 118 9.82 4.02 19.81
CA GLU A 118 10.53 5.23 19.38
C GLU A 118 10.26 5.55 17.91
N LEU A 119 10.30 6.84 17.58
CA LEU A 119 10.24 7.32 16.20
C LEU A 119 11.63 7.28 15.57
N LEU A 120 11.79 6.47 14.52
CA LEU A 120 13.01 6.37 13.73
C LEU A 120 12.95 7.31 12.53
N PRO A 121 14.09 7.86 12.07
CA PRO A 121 14.12 8.62 10.82
C PRO A 121 13.88 7.69 9.62
N TYR A 122 13.38 8.27 8.52
CA TYR A 122 13.34 7.58 7.24
C TYR A 122 14.76 7.22 6.77
N ARG A 123 14.93 6.02 6.22
CA ARG A 123 16.18 5.52 5.65
C ARG A 123 15.85 4.74 4.39
N GLU A 124 16.63 4.91 3.32
CA GLU A 124 16.42 4.31 1.98
C GLU A 124 16.27 2.79 1.94
N GLU A 125 16.60 2.11 3.04
CA GLU A 125 16.44 0.67 3.20
C GLU A 125 14.96 0.27 3.42
N TYR A 126 14.11 1.21 3.83
CA TYR A 126 12.74 0.96 4.27
C TYR A 126 11.69 1.20 3.19
N HIS A 127 11.48 0.20 2.35
CA HIS A 127 10.53 0.26 1.25
C HIS A 127 9.08 -0.02 1.69
N PHE A 128 8.40 0.97 2.28
CA PHE A 128 6.99 0.85 2.65
C PHE A 128 6.05 1.18 1.48
N THR A 129 4.94 0.44 1.36
CA THR A 129 3.86 0.69 0.37
C THR A 129 2.68 1.50 0.92
N TRP A 130 2.79 1.96 2.15
CA TRP A 130 1.75 2.69 2.89
C TRP A 130 2.41 3.64 3.88
N CYS A 131 1.69 4.67 4.33
CA CYS A 131 2.14 5.59 5.38
C CYS A 131 0.94 6.26 6.02
N LEU A 132 0.92 6.35 7.35
CA LEU A 132 -0.11 7.08 8.07
C LEU A 132 -0.02 8.57 7.74
N PRO A 133 -1.16 9.23 7.47
CA PRO A 133 -1.19 10.63 7.04
C PRO A 133 -1.09 11.61 8.21
N TYR A 134 -0.50 11.20 9.32
CA TYR A 134 -0.36 11.99 10.54
C TYR A 134 0.94 11.64 11.26
N SER A 135 1.40 12.57 12.08
CA SER A 135 2.67 12.49 12.81
C SER A 135 2.53 11.71 14.13
N HIS A 136 3.60 11.03 14.54
CA HIS A 136 3.69 10.47 15.89
C HIS A 136 3.93 11.59 16.90
N GLU A 137 3.09 11.63 17.93
CA GLU A 137 3.20 12.54 19.07
C GLU A 137 3.32 11.70 20.36
N PRO A 138 4.51 11.63 21.01
CA PRO A 138 4.73 10.76 22.18
C PRO A 138 3.79 11.03 23.36
N ASP A 139 3.42 12.29 23.56
CA ASP A 139 2.57 12.72 24.69
C ASP A 139 1.10 12.89 24.29
N ALA A 140 0.70 12.43 23.10
CA ALA A 140 -0.68 12.54 22.65
C ALA A 140 -1.61 11.70 23.53
N THR A 141 -2.76 12.28 23.85
CA THR A 141 -3.83 11.62 24.61
C THR A 141 -5.12 11.63 23.81
N CYS A 142 -6.04 10.70 24.11
CA CYS A 142 -7.30 10.56 23.40
C CYS A 142 -8.53 10.53 24.33
N PRO A 143 -8.70 11.49 25.25
CA PRO A 143 -9.73 11.42 26.31
C PRO A 143 -11.17 11.31 25.79
N LYS A 144 -11.46 11.87 24.60
CA LYS A 144 -12.77 11.72 23.96
C LYS A 144 -13.03 10.29 23.48
N ILE A 145 -11.99 9.62 22.97
CA ILE A 145 -12.06 8.23 22.52
C ILE A 145 -12.16 7.31 23.74
N ASP A 146 -11.36 7.55 24.78
CA ASP A 146 -11.38 6.75 26.02
C ASP A 146 -12.77 6.79 26.67
N LYS A 147 -13.32 8.01 26.81
CA LYS A 147 -14.68 8.21 27.33
C LYS A 147 -15.72 7.53 26.45
N TRP A 148 -15.60 7.66 25.13
CA TRP A 148 -16.55 7.06 24.21
C TRP A 148 -16.48 5.52 24.25
N LEU A 149 -15.28 4.92 24.30
CA LEU A 149 -15.08 3.48 24.46
C LEU A 149 -15.73 2.98 25.75
N SER A 150 -15.49 3.65 26.87
CA SER A 150 -16.13 3.31 28.15
C SER A 150 -17.66 3.37 28.07
N ILE A 151 -18.23 4.37 27.38
CA ILE A 151 -19.69 4.49 27.21
C ILE A 151 -20.26 3.36 26.34
N VAL A 152 -19.67 3.09 25.17
CA VAL A 152 -20.22 2.10 24.22
C VAL A 152 -20.05 0.67 24.67
N THR A 153 -19.09 0.41 25.55
CA THR A 153 -18.86 -0.90 26.18
C THR A 153 -19.64 -1.08 27.48
N GLY A 154 -20.35 -0.05 27.97
CA GLY A 154 -21.06 -0.14 29.24
C GLY A 154 -20.12 -0.26 30.45
N GLN A 155 -18.92 0.34 30.36
CA GLN A 155 -17.86 0.24 31.36
C GLN A 155 -17.32 -1.18 31.57
N ASP A 156 -17.45 -2.04 30.56
CA ASP A 156 -16.82 -3.35 30.52
C ASP A 156 -15.36 -3.21 30.07
N ASP A 157 -14.44 -3.27 31.04
CA ASP A 157 -13.01 -3.12 30.80
C ASP A 157 -12.44 -4.22 29.88
N ASP A 158 -12.98 -5.44 29.93
CA ASP A 158 -12.53 -6.54 29.06
C ASP A 158 -12.92 -6.25 27.61
N LEU A 159 -14.12 -5.71 27.39
CA LEU A 159 -14.57 -5.32 26.05
C LEU A 159 -13.80 -4.10 25.52
N VAL A 160 -13.45 -3.14 26.38
CA VAL A 160 -12.55 -2.03 26.01
C VAL A 160 -11.19 -2.56 25.56
N TRP A 161 -10.58 -3.45 26.36
CA TRP A 161 -9.30 -4.07 26.03
C TRP A 161 -9.35 -4.88 24.75
N PHE A 162 -10.44 -5.63 24.52
CA PHE A 162 -10.65 -6.37 23.28
C PHE A 162 -10.65 -5.44 22.07
N LEU A 163 -11.39 -4.33 22.12
CA LEU A 163 -11.43 -3.35 21.02
C LEU A 163 -10.06 -2.70 20.79
N LEU A 164 -9.33 -2.34 21.84
CA LEU A 164 -7.97 -1.80 21.73
C LEU A 164 -7.00 -2.82 21.11
N CYS A 165 -7.05 -4.08 21.54
CA CYS A 165 -6.25 -5.16 20.96
C CYS A 165 -6.59 -5.39 19.49
N TRP A 166 -7.86 -5.34 19.12
CA TRP A 166 -8.28 -5.45 17.74
C TRP A 166 -7.78 -4.28 16.88
N MET A 167 -7.87 -3.05 17.39
CA MET A 167 -7.30 -1.87 16.72
C MET A 167 -5.79 -2.00 16.53
N ALA A 168 -5.07 -2.47 17.55
CA ALA A 168 -3.63 -2.74 17.46
C ALA A 168 -3.32 -3.84 16.43
N ALA A 169 -4.10 -4.91 16.39
CA ALA A 169 -3.95 -6.00 15.41
C ALA A 169 -4.15 -5.50 13.97
N VAL A 170 -5.16 -4.65 13.73
CA VAL A 170 -5.43 -4.03 12.43
C VAL A 170 -4.31 -3.06 12.05
N LEU A 171 -3.88 -2.19 12.98
CA LEU A 171 -2.77 -1.26 12.77
C LEU A 171 -1.48 -1.98 12.39
N THR A 172 -1.17 -3.10 13.05
CA THR A 172 0.04 -3.90 12.82
C THR A 172 -0.09 -4.91 11.67
N GLY A 173 -1.28 -5.11 11.12
CA GLY A 173 -1.51 -5.98 9.96
C GLY A 173 -1.40 -7.47 10.29
N ARG A 174 -1.93 -7.88 11.45
CA ARG A 174 -1.93 -9.27 11.97
C ARG A 174 -2.90 -10.20 11.23
N HIS A 175 -2.66 -10.39 9.93
CA HIS A 175 -3.41 -11.30 9.08
C HIS A 175 -3.28 -12.78 9.52
N ASP A 176 -2.22 -13.11 10.26
CA ASP A 176 -1.97 -14.43 10.86
C ASP A 176 -3.02 -14.82 11.91
N LEU A 177 -3.79 -13.87 12.46
CA LEU A 177 -4.87 -14.18 13.40
C LEU A 177 -5.99 -15.00 12.75
N GLN A 178 -6.22 -14.83 11.45
CA GLN A 178 -7.30 -15.48 10.70
C GLN A 178 -8.66 -15.34 11.41
N LYS A 179 -8.96 -14.13 11.94
CA LYS A 179 -10.21 -13.81 12.64
C LYS A 179 -10.96 -12.69 11.93
N PHE A 180 -12.29 -12.73 12.05
CA PHE A 180 -13.18 -11.61 11.74
C PHE A 180 -13.86 -11.15 13.02
N VAL A 181 -14.01 -9.83 13.18
CA VAL A 181 -14.76 -9.25 14.28
C VAL A 181 -16.11 -8.76 13.75
N MET A 182 -17.18 -9.33 14.30
CA MET A 182 -18.54 -8.91 13.98
C MET A 182 -19.01 -7.91 15.03
N VAL A 183 -19.23 -6.67 14.61
CA VAL A 183 -19.80 -5.62 15.46
C VAL A 183 -21.30 -5.58 15.22
N HIS A 184 -22.10 -6.08 16.16
CA HIS A 184 -23.56 -6.13 16.05
C HIS A 184 -24.25 -5.41 17.22
N GLY A 185 -25.52 -5.05 17.05
CA GLY A 185 -26.33 -4.38 18.08
C GLY A 185 -27.34 -3.39 17.50
N PRO A 186 -28.21 -2.79 18.34
CA PRO A 186 -29.22 -1.83 17.91
C PRO A 186 -28.65 -0.62 17.15
N GLY A 187 -29.47 0.08 16.38
CA GLY A 187 -29.10 1.37 15.77
C GLY A 187 -28.64 2.39 16.83
N GLY A 188 -27.72 3.28 16.47
CA GLY A 188 -27.26 4.36 17.37
C GLY A 188 -26.21 3.95 18.44
N THR A 189 -25.80 2.69 18.50
CA THR A 189 -24.84 2.15 19.51
C THR A 189 -23.36 2.39 19.21
N GLY A 190 -23.02 3.21 18.22
CA GLY A 190 -21.63 3.54 17.91
C GLY A 190 -20.89 2.57 16.98
N LYS A 191 -21.56 1.56 16.40
CA LYS A 191 -20.95 0.63 15.41
C LYS A 191 -20.31 1.33 14.20
N GLY A 192 -21.02 2.29 13.62
CA GLY A 192 -20.44 3.11 12.55
C GLY A 192 -19.29 3.99 13.04
N THR A 193 -19.32 4.40 14.31
CA THR A 193 -18.26 5.21 14.92
C THR A 193 -16.99 4.40 15.13
N ILE A 194 -17.06 3.14 15.60
CA ILE A 194 -15.87 2.29 15.72
C ILE A 194 -15.24 2.05 14.36
N LEU A 195 -16.03 1.73 13.33
CA LEU A 195 -15.51 1.51 11.97
C LEU A 195 -14.80 2.76 11.41
N ARG A 196 -15.38 3.95 11.62
CA ARG A 196 -14.74 5.21 11.23
C ARG A 196 -13.46 5.49 12.02
N LEU A 197 -13.46 5.22 13.33
CA LEU A 197 -12.28 5.39 14.18
C LEU A 197 -11.12 4.52 13.69
N ILE A 198 -11.37 3.22 13.45
CA ILE A 198 -10.35 2.30 12.94
C ILE A 198 -9.86 2.74 11.56
N THR A 199 -10.79 3.14 10.68
CA THR A 199 -10.45 3.63 9.34
C THR A 199 -9.51 4.84 9.40
N LYS A 200 -9.77 5.79 10.30
CA LYS A 200 -8.89 6.95 10.50
C LYS A 200 -7.58 6.57 11.18
N LEU A 201 -7.59 5.63 12.11
CA LEU A 201 -6.38 5.10 12.74
C LEU A 201 -5.43 4.50 11.70
N ILE A 202 -5.90 3.69 10.76
CA ILE A 202 -5.00 3.11 9.75
C ILE A 202 -4.86 3.94 8.48
N GLY A 203 -5.61 5.03 8.35
CA GLY A 203 -5.67 5.84 7.14
C GLY A 203 -6.57 5.22 6.06
N ASP A 204 -7.33 6.07 5.36
CA ASP A 204 -8.39 5.62 4.45
C ASP A 204 -7.87 4.73 3.30
N HIS A 205 -6.61 4.92 2.87
CA HIS A 205 -5.98 4.13 1.81
C HIS A 205 -5.68 2.68 2.20
N ASN A 206 -5.66 2.36 3.50
CA ASN A 206 -5.43 1.00 4.01
C ASN A 206 -6.73 0.22 4.24
N VAL A 207 -7.88 0.82 3.93
CA VAL A 207 -9.21 0.22 4.07
C VAL A 207 -9.82 -0.06 2.71
N VAL A 208 -10.57 -1.16 2.64
CA VAL A 208 -11.49 -1.44 1.54
C VAL A 208 -12.84 -1.85 2.14
N ALA A 209 -13.92 -1.31 1.57
CA ALA A 209 -15.28 -1.71 1.91
C ALA A 209 -15.83 -2.60 0.80
N SER A 210 -16.41 -3.74 1.18
CA SER A 210 -16.99 -4.70 0.24
C SER A 210 -18.24 -5.35 0.83
N THR A 211 -18.83 -6.31 0.12
CA THR A 211 -19.89 -7.18 0.62
C THR A 211 -19.51 -8.64 0.41
N LEU A 212 -20.06 -9.54 1.23
CA LEU A 212 -19.83 -10.97 1.09
C LEU A 212 -20.23 -11.46 -0.31
N ARG A 213 -21.36 -10.98 -0.81
CA ARG A 213 -21.86 -11.30 -2.15
C ARG A 213 -20.88 -10.89 -3.26
N LYS A 214 -20.33 -9.66 -3.21
CA LYS A 214 -19.36 -9.19 -4.22
C LYS A 214 -18.09 -10.03 -4.22
N THR A 215 -17.62 -10.39 -3.02
CA THR A 215 -16.42 -11.20 -2.84
C THR A 215 -16.55 -12.59 -3.47
N GLN A 216 -17.75 -13.18 -3.41
CA GLN A 216 -18.03 -14.50 -4.00
C GLN A 216 -18.26 -14.46 -5.51
N GLN A 217 -18.85 -13.38 -6.02
CA GLN A 217 -19.25 -13.29 -7.42
C GLN A 217 -18.13 -12.82 -8.36
N SER A 218 -17.09 -12.16 -7.81
CA SER A 218 -16.05 -11.55 -8.62
C SER A 218 -14.67 -11.85 -8.04
N PRO A 219 -13.85 -12.68 -8.72
CA PRO A 219 -12.44 -12.87 -8.36
C PRO A 219 -11.67 -11.54 -8.30
N TYR A 220 -12.08 -10.54 -9.09
CA TYR A 220 -11.48 -9.21 -9.09
C TYR A 220 -11.72 -8.43 -7.80
N GLU A 221 -12.79 -8.73 -7.05
CA GLU A 221 -13.06 -8.03 -5.79
C GLU A 221 -11.99 -8.36 -4.75
N THR A 222 -11.58 -9.63 -4.65
CA THR A 222 -10.51 -10.05 -3.74
C THR A 222 -9.16 -9.42 -4.09
N ALA A 223 -8.92 -9.09 -5.35
CA ALA A 223 -7.71 -8.37 -5.76
C ALA A 223 -7.62 -6.96 -5.12
N ASN A 224 -8.77 -6.32 -4.84
CA ASN A 224 -8.81 -5.03 -4.15
C ASN A 224 -8.41 -5.11 -2.67
N PHE A 225 -8.37 -6.32 -2.10
CA PHE A 225 -7.95 -6.54 -0.72
C PHE A 225 -6.42 -6.61 -0.59
N TYR A 226 -5.72 -6.79 -1.71
CA TYR A 226 -4.28 -6.81 -1.75
C TYR A 226 -3.71 -5.50 -1.16
N THR A 227 -2.70 -5.61 -0.29
CA THR A 227 -2.08 -4.52 0.48
C THR A 227 -2.96 -3.78 1.49
N LYS A 228 -4.26 -4.12 1.61
CA LYS A 228 -5.15 -3.50 2.60
C LYS A 228 -4.94 -4.11 3.98
N ARG A 229 -5.07 -3.28 5.02
CA ARG A 229 -4.97 -3.70 6.43
C ARG A 229 -6.32 -4.06 7.03
N LEU A 230 -7.40 -3.52 6.48
CA LEU A 230 -8.76 -3.78 6.93
C LEU A 230 -9.72 -3.93 5.74
N VAL A 231 -10.46 -5.02 5.74
CA VAL A 231 -11.63 -5.22 4.88
C VAL A 231 -12.88 -5.04 5.74
N ILE A 232 -13.78 -4.16 5.34
CA ILE A 232 -15.06 -3.93 6.02
C ILE A 232 -16.16 -4.51 5.15
N PHE A 233 -16.93 -5.43 5.72
CA PHE A 233 -18.17 -5.90 5.11
C PHE A 233 -19.34 -5.08 5.68
N SER A 234 -19.85 -4.13 4.88
CA SER A 234 -21.01 -3.32 5.25
C SER A 234 -22.29 -4.07 4.90
N ASP A 235 -23.23 -4.12 5.85
CA ASP A 235 -24.46 -4.91 5.80
C ASP A 235 -24.20 -6.39 5.54
N ALA A 236 -24.27 -7.19 6.61
CA ALA A 236 -24.48 -8.61 6.46
C ALA A 236 -25.89 -8.79 5.89
N GLU A 237 -26.05 -8.64 4.57
CA GLU A 237 -27.16 -9.24 3.85
C GLU A 237 -27.24 -10.71 4.27
N ASP A 238 -28.45 -11.26 4.42
CA ASP A 238 -28.66 -12.69 4.67
C ASP A 238 -28.04 -13.49 3.52
N TYR A 239 -26.76 -13.81 3.63
CA TYR A 239 -26.00 -14.55 2.65
C TYR A 239 -25.85 -15.98 3.15
N ALA A 240 -26.70 -16.86 2.64
CA ALA A 240 -26.70 -18.30 2.93
C ALA A 240 -25.90 -19.12 1.89
N GLY A 241 -24.93 -18.50 1.21
CA GLY A 241 -24.07 -19.15 0.22
C GLY A 241 -22.76 -19.68 0.80
N ASP A 242 -21.97 -20.36 -0.03
CA ASP A 242 -20.62 -20.81 0.35
C ASP A 242 -19.70 -19.61 0.64
N VAL A 243 -18.91 -19.71 1.71
CA VAL A 243 -17.98 -18.66 2.18
C VAL A 243 -16.53 -19.15 2.13
N SER A 244 -16.25 -20.17 1.32
CA SER A 244 -14.92 -20.78 1.15
C SER A 244 -13.85 -19.77 0.73
N VAL A 245 -14.18 -18.76 -0.09
CA VAL A 245 -13.26 -17.70 -0.53
C VAL A 245 -12.66 -16.90 0.64
N LEU A 246 -13.35 -16.76 1.78
CA LEU A 246 -12.80 -16.04 2.95
C LEU A 246 -11.86 -16.89 3.82
N LYS A 247 -11.79 -18.20 3.57
CA LYS A 247 -10.92 -19.14 4.30
C LYS A 247 -9.61 -19.45 3.55
N ALA A 248 -9.51 -19.03 2.29
CA ALA A 248 -8.36 -19.23 1.42
C ALA A 248 -7.29 -18.16 1.66
#